data_AF-A0A4Q6DYP4-F1
#
_entry.id   AF-A0A4Q6DYP4-F1
#
_cell.length_a   1.000
_cell.length_b   1.000
_cell.length_c   1.000
_cell.angle_alpha   90.00
_cell.angle_beta   90.00
_cell.angle_gamma   90.00
#
_symmetry.space_group_name_H-M   'P 1'
#
loop_
_entity.id
_entity.type
_entity.pdbx_description
1 polymer ?
#
loop_
_entity_poly.entity_id
_entity_poly.type
_entity_poly.pdbx_seq_one_letter_code
_entity_poly.pdbx_strand_id
1 'polypeptide(L)'
;MKALFFAALAFGIGCGASAFAADVQVRIEGIRASQGTVMIDLHNDPAAFPRDAEHAFRRARFPVDGKEGLFTFRDVPPGIYAYTYLVDENGDGKLDTKILGIPKE
;
A
#
# COMPACT_ATOMS: atom_id res chain seq x y z
N MET A 1 -14.08 13.31 -62.04
CA MET A 1 -13.81 13.55 -60.61
C MET A 1 -14.01 12.26 -59.83
N LYS A 2 -12.94 11.53 -59.52
CA LYS A 2 -12.95 10.41 -58.55
C LYS A 2 -11.58 10.39 -57.88
N ALA A 3 -11.49 10.95 -56.67
CA ALA A 3 -10.31 10.80 -55.83
C ALA A 3 -10.48 9.51 -55.02
N LEU A 4 -9.56 8.55 -55.18
CA LEU A 4 -9.49 7.36 -54.34
C LEU A 4 -8.78 7.72 -53.03
N PHE A 5 -9.46 7.49 -51.91
CA PHE A 5 -8.87 7.47 -50.58
C PHE A 5 -8.27 6.08 -50.32
N PHE A 6 -6.96 6.01 -50.05
CA PHE A 6 -6.33 4.83 -49.46
C PHE A 6 -6.20 5.05 -47.95
N ALA A 7 -6.99 4.34 -47.16
CA ALA A 7 -6.80 4.24 -45.71
C ALA A 7 -5.82 3.08 -45.44
N ALA A 8 -4.61 3.40 -44.98
CA ALA A 8 -3.68 2.40 -44.48
C ALA A 8 -4.05 2.08 -43.02
N LEU A 9 -4.62 0.89 -42.79
CA LEU A 9 -4.85 0.37 -41.45
C LEU A 9 -3.54 -0.22 -40.92
N ALA A 10 -2.80 0.55 -40.12
CA ALA A 10 -1.66 0.03 -39.38
C ALA A 10 -2.15 -0.82 -38.19
N PHE A 11 -2.14 -2.14 -38.35
CA PHE A 11 -2.38 -3.07 -37.23
C PHE A 11 -1.08 -3.20 -36.43
N GLY A 12 -0.90 -2.31 -35.46
CA GLY A 12 0.19 -2.41 -34.50
C GLY A 12 -0.06 -3.59 -33.56
N ILE A 13 0.68 -4.69 -33.74
CA ILE A 13 0.77 -5.76 -32.75
C ILE A 13 1.56 -5.20 -31.58
N GLY A 14 0.86 -4.62 -30.61
CA GLY A 14 1.44 -4.25 -29.33
C GLY A 14 1.85 -5.50 -28.58
N CYS A 15 3.16 -5.72 -28.43
CA CYS A 15 3.69 -6.69 -27.48
C CYS A 15 3.37 -6.17 -26.07
N GLY A 16 2.25 -6.59 -25.49
CA GLY A 16 1.91 -6.31 -24.11
C GLY A 16 2.93 -6.99 -23.21
N ALA A 17 3.86 -6.23 -22.63
CA ALA A 17 4.68 -6.74 -21.54
C ALA A 17 3.75 -7.22 -20.43
N SER A 18 3.82 -8.50 -20.05
CA SER A 18 3.08 -9.01 -18.91
C SER A 18 3.55 -8.26 -17.67
N ALA A 19 2.69 -7.39 -17.12
CA ALA A 19 2.94 -6.78 -15.83
C ALA A 19 2.87 -7.89 -14.78
N PHE A 20 4.03 -8.35 -14.31
CA PHE A 20 4.10 -9.34 -13.23
C PHE A 20 3.78 -8.65 -11.91
N ALA A 21 2.53 -8.71 -11.46
CA ALA A 21 2.16 -8.25 -10.14
C ALA A 21 2.07 -9.43 -9.16
N ALA A 22 2.34 -9.21 -7.89
CA ALA A 22 2.26 -10.22 -6.84
C ALA A 22 1.54 -9.70 -5.60
N ASP A 23 1.00 -10.62 -4.80
CA ASP A 23 0.40 -10.28 -3.53
C ASP A 23 1.49 -10.15 -2.45
N VAL A 24 1.46 -9.06 -1.70
CA VAL A 24 2.33 -8.83 -0.54
C VAL A 24 1.51 -8.96 0.72
N GLN A 25 1.73 -10.03 1.47
CA GLN A 25 1.08 -10.27 2.75
C GLN A 25 1.98 -9.79 3.90
N VAL A 26 1.41 -8.99 4.79
CA VAL A 26 2.07 -8.51 6.00
C VAL A 26 1.36 -9.11 7.21
N ARG A 27 2.11 -9.88 8.00
CA ARG A 27 1.70 -10.37 9.32
C ARG A 27 2.41 -9.56 10.39
N ILE A 28 1.65 -9.00 11.32
CA ILE A 28 2.13 -8.28 12.49
C ILE A 28 1.78 -9.14 13.69
N GLU A 29 2.78 -9.50 14.50
CA GLU A 29 2.62 -10.35 15.67
C GLU A 29 2.95 -9.55 16.94
N GLY A 30 2.43 -10.00 18.08
CA GLY A 30 2.73 -9.39 19.38
C GLY A 30 2.14 -8.00 19.56
N ILE A 31 1.02 -7.70 18.88
CA ILE A 31 0.29 -6.45 19.11
C ILE A 31 -0.14 -6.41 20.59
N ARG A 32 0.20 -5.31 21.26
CA ARG A 32 -0.04 -5.15 22.70
C ARG A 32 -1.53 -5.17 23.02
N ALA A 33 -2.31 -4.34 22.33
CA ALA A 33 -3.75 -4.32 22.49
C ALA A 33 -4.40 -5.55 21.85
N SER A 34 -5.41 -6.09 22.54
CA SER A 34 -6.22 -7.19 22.03
C SER A 34 -7.35 -6.75 21.09
N GLN A 35 -7.46 -5.45 20.86
CA GLN A 35 -8.51 -4.78 20.11
C GLN A 35 -7.95 -3.46 19.57
N GLY A 36 -8.56 -2.94 18.51
CA GLY A 36 -8.10 -1.71 17.86
C GLY A 36 -8.03 -1.89 16.35
N THR A 37 -7.53 -0.85 15.67
CA THR A 37 -7.39 -0.83 14.22
C THR A 37 -5.93 -0.67 13.84
N VAL A 38 -5.41 -1.58 13.02
CA VAL A 38 -4.13 -1.40 12.36
C VAL A 38 -4.32 -0.48 11.17
N MET A 39 -3.52 0.58 11.11
CA MET A 39 -3.32 1.41 9.94
C MET A 39 -1.99 1.03 9.31
N ILE A 40 -2.00 0.57 8.06
CA ILE A 40 -0.79 0.17 7.34
C ILE A 40 -0.62 0.98 6.06
N ASP A 41 0.60 1.41 5.78
CA ASP A 41 1.00 2.09 4.56
C ASP A 41 2.09 1.28 3.86
N LEU A 42 1.99 1.16 2.53
CA LEU A 42 3.02 0.62 1.65
C LEU A 42 3.63 1.79 0.87
N HIS A 43 4.95 1.93 0.92
CA HIS A 43 5.73 3.01 0.30
C HIS A 43 6.58 2.46 -0.83
N ASN A 44 6.60 3.14 -1.96
CA ASN A 44 7.49 2.87 -3.10
C ASN A 44 8.45 4.05 -3.39
N ASP A 45 8.35 5.13 -2.62
CA ASP A 45 9.22 6.30 -2.69
C ASP A 45 10.00 6.46 -1.38
N PRO A 46 11.34 6.35 -1.39
CA PRO A 46 12.18 6.59 -0.21
C PRO A 46 12.01 7.98 0.41
N ALA A 47 11.61 9.01 -0.35
CA ALA A 47 11.43 10.36 0.16
C ALA A 47 10.15 10.52 1.00
N ALA A 48 9.12 9.72 0.73
CA ALA A 48 7.86 9.72 1.48
C ALA A 48 7.95 8.86 2.76
N PHE A 49 8.81 7.85 2.76
CA PHE A 49 9.00 6.98 3.92
C PHE A 49 9.72 7.68 5.09
N PRO A 50 9.36 7.43 6.37
CA PRO A 50 8.25 6.61 6.86
C PRO A 50 7.02 7.42 7.29
N ARG A 51 7.06 8.77 7.22
CA ARG A 51 6.08 9.63 7.91
C ARG A 51 5.11 10.34 6.97
N ASP A 52 5.38 10.35 5.67
CA ASP A 52 4.48 10.96 4.70
C ASP A 52 3.48 9.92 4.22
N ALA A 53 2.48 9.65 5.06
CA ALA A 53 1.45 8.70 4.72
C ALA A 53 0.68 9.15 3.46
N GLU A 54 0.48 10.46 3.23
CA GLU A 54 -0.29 10.97 2.09
C GLU A 54 0.32 10.60 0.74
N HIS A 55 1.64 10.43 0.70
CA HIS A 55 2.38 9.95 -0.48
C HIS A 55 2.68 8.45 -0.45
N ALA A 56 2.03 7.68 0.43
CA ALA A 56 2.11 6.22 0.39
C ALA A 56 1.53 5.66 -0.92
N PHE A 57 2.16 4.63 -1.46
CA PHE A 57 1.67 3.93 -2.65
C PHE A 57 0.29 3.32 -2.43
N ARG A 58 0.07 2.69 -1.26
CA ARG A 58 -1.22 2.13 -0.84
C ARG A 58 -1.39 2.23 0.66
N ARG A 59 -2.62 2.43 1.11
CA ARG A 59 -3.00 2.47 2.53
C ARG A 59 -4.17 1.55 2.79
N ALA A 60 -4.18 0.92 3.96
CA ALA A 60 -5.31 0.13 4.44
C ALA A 60 -5.54 0.27 5.94
N ARG A 61 -6.75 -0.06 6.37
CA ARG A 61 -7.13 -0.19 7.77
C ARG A 61 -7.83 -1.52 7.99
N PHE A 62 -7.51 -2.22 9.07
CA PHE A 62 -8.11 -3.51 9.40
C PHE A 62 -8.04 -3.75 10.91
N PRO A 63 -8.99 -4.51 11.50
CA PRO A 63 -9.00 -4.75 12.93
C PRO A 63 -7.82 -5.61 13.38
N VAL A 64 -7.40 -5.43 14.63
CA VAL A 64 -6.56 -6.40 15.34
C VAL A 64 -7.38 -7.66 15.59
N ASP A 65 -6.80 -8.83 15.32
CA ASP A 65 -7.38 -10.13 15.64
C ASP A 65 -6.53 -10.81 16.73
N GLY A 66 -7.06 -10.86 17.96
CA GLY A 66 -6.31 -11.33 19.12
C GLY A 66 -5.09 -10.45 19.38
N LYS A 67 -3.88 -10.91 19.02
CA LYS A 67 -2.63 -10.13 19.11
C LYS A 67 -1.92 -10.01 17.76
N GLU A 68 -2.65 -10.23 16.70
CA GLU A 68 -2.13 -10.29 15.34
C GLU A 68 -2.85 -9.31 14.43
N GLY A 69 -2.14 -8.90 13.38
CA GLY A 69 -2.70 -8.18 12.25
C GLY A 69 -2.28 -8.85 10.95
N LEU A 70 -3.22 -9.14 10.07
CA LEU A 70 -2.94 -9.74 8.77
C LEU A 70 -3.60 -8.96 7.65
N PHE A 71 -2.79 -8.44 6.72
CA PHE A 71 -3.30 -7.73 5.55
C PHE A 71 -2.53 -8.11 4.29
N THR A 72 -3.22 -8.14 3.15
CA THR A 72 -2.63 -8.46 1.85
C THR A 72 -2.84 -7.32 0.88
N PHE A 73 -1.74 -6.70 0.45
CA PHE A 73 -1.74 -5.81 -0.71
C PHE A 73 -1.74 -6.68 -1.97
N ARG A 74 -2.81 -6.65 -2.75
CA ARG A 74 -2.92 -7.45 -3.97
C ARG A 74 -2.28 -6.76 -5.16
N ASP A 75 -1.83 -7.50 -6.17
CA ASP A 75 -1.39 -6.91 -7.44
C ASP A 75 -0.33 -5.80 -7.26
N VAL A 76 0.66 -6.03 -6.41
CA VAL A 76 1.81 -5.12 -6.22
C VAL A 76 2.80 -5.35 -7.37
N PRO A 77 3.11 -4.31 -8.18
CA PRO A 77 4.11 -4.43 -9.23
C PRO A 77 5.50 -4.76 -8.68
N PRO A 78 6.44 -5.27 -9.50
CA PRO A 78 7.80 -5.52 -9.06
C PRO A 78 8.47 -4.20 -8.71
N GLY A 79 9.14 -4.15 -7.56
CA GLY A 79 9.81 -2.95 -7.10
C GLY A 79 10.36 -3.11 -5.68
N ILE A 80 11.01 -2.04 -5.20
CA ILE A 80 11.46 -1.94 -3.82
C ILE A 80 10.39 -1.21 -3.05
N TYR A 81 9.96 -1.80 -1.94
CA TYR A 81 8.92 -1.26 -1.09
C TYR A 81 9.37 -1.27 0.37
N ALA A 82 8.79 -0.36 1.15
CA ALA A 82 8.84 -0.36 2.61
C ALA A 82 7.40 -0.27 3.13
N TYR A 83 7.13 -0.82 4.32
CA TYR A 83 5.83 -0.65 4.97
C TYR A 83 5.99 0.01 6.32
N THR A 84 4.97 0.74 6.73
CA THR A 84 4.81 1.27 8.09
C THR A 84 3.45 0.84 8.61
N TYR A 85 3.35 0.58 9.91
CA TYR A 85 2.07 0.32 10.55
C TYR A 85 1.97 1.01 11.89
N LEU A 86 0.74 1.32 12.27
CA LEU A 86 0.36 1.96 13.52
C LEU A 86 -0.89 1.25 14.04
N VAL A 87 -1.00 1.10 15.35
CA VAL A 87 -2.19 0.51 15.97
C VAL A 87 -2.93 1.62 16.71
N ASP A 88 -4.13 1.91 16.25
CA ASP A 88 -5.09 2.74 16.95
C ASP A 88 -5.83 1.87 17.96
N GLU A 89 -5.36 1.89 19.21
CA GLU A 89 -5.92 1.10 20.31
C GLU A 89 -7.25 1.67 20.85
N ASN A 90 -7.49 2.97 20.71
CA ASN A 90 -8.63 3.67 21.33
C ASN A 90 -9.72 4.09 20.32
N GLY A 91 -9.47 3.94 19.02
CA GLY A 91 -10.43 4.16 17.93
C GLY A 91 -10.70 5.62 17.61
N ASP A 92 -9.83 6.55 18.03
CA ASP A 92 -10.03 7.97 17.77
C ASP A 92 -9.54 8.41 16.37
N GLY A 93 -8.94 7.49 15.61
CA GLY A 93 -8.43 7.70 14.26
C GLY A 93 -7.22 8.63 14.21
N LYS A 94 -6.66 8.99 15.37
CA LYS A 94 -5.51 9.89 15.50
C LYS A 94 -4.30 9.12 15.97
N LEU A 95 -3.17 9.62 15.52
CA LEU A 95 -1.90 9.21 16.06
C LEU A 95 -1.70 9.97 17.37
N ASP A 96 -1.89 9.31 18.51
CA ASP A 96 -1.42 9.82 19.81
C ASP A 96 0.12 9.75 19.88
N THR A 97 0.80 10.35 18.91
CA THR A 97 2.23 10.64 19.02
C THR A 97 2.40 11.81 19.97
N LYS A 98 2.67 11.51 21.24
CA LYS A 98 3.41 12.48 22.05
C LYS A 98 4.76 12.70 21.35
N ILE A 99 4.88 13.91 20.81
CA ILE A 99 6.05 14.58 20.26
C ILE A 99 7.35 13.90 20.73
N LEU A 100 8.06 13.21 19.81
CA LEU A 100 9.38 12.56 19.94
C LEU A 100 9.50 11.03 19.80
N GLY A 101 8.61 10.33 19.10
CA GLY A 101 8.97 9.06 18.42
C GLY A 101 9.62 7.95 19.28
N ILE A 102 9.44 7.97 20.60
CA ILE A 102 9.88 6.93 21.52
C ILE A 102 8.60 6.37 22.14
N PRO A 103 8.22 5.12 21.80
CA PRO A 103 7.13 4.46 22.49
C PRO A 103 7.53 4.28 23.95
N LYS A 104 6.75 4.86 24.85
CA LYS A 104 6.63 4.35 26.21
C LYS A 104 5.27 3.69 26.26
N GLU A 105 5.31 2.39 26.56
CA GLU A 105 4.20 1.51 26.88
C GLU A 105 2.81 2.11 26.93
#